data_AF-A0A7C7UN62-F1
#
_entry.id   AF-A0A7C7UN62-F1
#
_cell.length_a   1.000
_cell.length_b   1.000
_cell.length_c   1.000
_cell.angle_alpha   90.00
_cell.angle_beta   90.00
_cell.angle_gamma   90.00
#
_symmetry.space_group_name_H-M   'P 1'
#
loop_
_entity.id
_entity.type
_entity.pdbx_description
1 polymer ?
#
loop_
_entity_poly.entity_id
_entity_poly.type
_entity_poly.pdbx_seq_one_letter_code
_entity_poly.pdbx_strand_id
1 'polypeptide(L)'
;MNSAWFTGSRWICNPFHPHLAVHELEAWMLADHTRLCQYRGNHHINEYSHPEHINNVKPPSRHLSESFMRYTRRGYRKTIDGKRILERAGPDITGRKCPHFQMLRDDLLKIAGVDSKRTS
;
A
#
# COMPACT_ATOMS: atom_id res chain seq x y z
N MET A 1 9.46 -40.29 43.01
CA MET A 1 9.03 -38.91 42.68
C MET A 1 10.05 -38.35 41.69
N ASN A 2 9.78 -38.45 40.39
CA ASN A 2 10.64 -37.87 39.35
C ASN A 2 9.90 -36.73 38.68
N SER A 3 10.29 -35.51 39.03
CA SER A 3 9.73 -34.26 38.54
C SER A 3 10.29 -33.98 37.14
N ALA A 4 9.53 -34.34 36.10
CA ALA A 4 9.75 -33.83 34.76
C ALA A 4 9.15 -32.41 34.68
N TRP A 5 9.99 -31.39 34.81
CA TRP A 5 9.59 -30.01 34.56
C TRP A 5 10.58 -29.35 33.60
N PHE A 6 10.01 -28.61 32.65
CA PHE A 6 10.66 -27.82 31.59
C PHE A 6 11.04 -28.57 30.32
N THR A 7 10.03 -29.03 29.57
CA THR A 7 10.08 -28.90 28.11
C THR A 7 10.12 -27.41 27.78
N GLY A 8 11.31 -26.88 27.55
CA GLY A 8 11.54 -25.50 27.19
C GLY A 8 10.75 -25.14 25.92
N SER A 9 9.69 -24.36 26.09
CA SER A 9 9.06 -23.63 25.01
C SER A 9 10.10 -22.69 24.42
N ARG A 10 10.69 -23.10 23.28
CA ARG A 10 11.57 -22.27 22.47
C ARG A 10 10.82 -21.00 22.15
N TRP A 11 11.23 -19.87 22.73
CA TRP A 11 10.76 -18.55 22.32
C TRP A 11 11.09 -18.40 20.84
N ILE A 12 10.08 -18.55 19.99
CA ILE A 12 10.22 -18.24 18.57
C ILE A 12 10.19 -16.71 18.52
N CYS A 13 11.36 -16.10 18.61
CA CYS A 13 11.52 -14.69 18.26
C CYS A 13 11.20 -14.58 16.77
N ASN A 14 9.95 -14.25 16.43
CA ASN A 14 9.60 -13.98 15.05
C ASN A 14 10.45 -12.78 14.59
N PRO A 15 11.19 -12.86 13.47
CA PRO A 15 12.05 -11.76 13.06
C PRO A 15 11.21 -10.49 12.86
N PHE A 16 11.74 -9.35 13.33
CA PHE A 16 11.10 -8.04 13.17
C PHE A 16 11.37 -7.50 11.76
N HIS A 17 10.32 -7.13 11.03
CA HIS A 17 10.40 -6.64 9.65
C HIS A 17 9.82 -5.21 9.59
N PRO A 18 10.64 -4.16 9.80
CA PRO A 18 10.14 -2.79 9.76
C PRO A 18 9.86 -2.34 8.33
N HIS A 19 8.66 -1.81 8.11
CA HIS A 19 8.25 -1.19 6.87
C HIS A 19 7.74 0.23 7.17
N LEU A 20 8.18 1.21 6.39
CA LEU A 20 7.79 2.61 6.56
C LEU A 20 7.22 3.18 5.27
N ALA A 21 6.00 3.70 5.35
CA ALA A 21 5.38 4.46 4.27
C ALA A 21 5.59 5.96 4.51
N VAL A 22 6.61 6.54 3.84
CA VAL A 22 6.98 7.98 3.97
C VAL A 22 5.80 8.91 3.65
N HIS A 23 4.94 8.51 2.71
CA HIS A 23 3.78 9.27 2.25
C HIS A 23 2.45 8.56 2.53
N GLU A 24 2.41 7.79 3.63
CA GLU A 24 1.28 6.93 3.98
C GLU A 24 0.79 6.10 2.78
N LEU A 25 -0.53 6.04 2.55
CA LEU A 25 -1.17 5.20 1.54
C LEU A 25 -1.37 5.93 0.20
N GLU A 26 -1.09 7.23 0.13
CA GLU A 26 -1.41 8.06 -1.03
C GLU A 26 -0.52 7.74 -2.24
N ALA A 27 0.74 7.37 -2.00
CA ALA A 27 1.64 6.87 -3.05
C ALA A 27 1.05 5.62 -3.72
N TRP A 28 0.43 4.73 -2.94
CA TRP A 28 -0.17 3.49 -3.44
C TRP A 28 -1.44 3.77 -4.26
N MET A 29 -2.21 4.79 -3.88
CA MET A 29 -3.37 5.25 -4.65
C MET A 29 -2.94 5.84 -6.01
N LEU A 30 -1.79 6.53 -6.07
CA LEU A 30 -1.25 7.06 -7.32
C LEU A 30 -0.68 5.97 -8.23
N ALA A 31 -0.28 4.83 -7.68
CA ALA A 31 0.17 3.67 -8.45
C ALA A 31 -0.95 3.12 -9.36
N ASP A 32 -2.14 2.93 -8.78
CA ASP A 32 -3.32 2.47 -9.48
C ASP A 32 -4.14 3.64 -10.04
N HIS A 33 -3.54 4.30 -11.04
CA HIS A 33 -4.15 5.44 -11.74
C HIS A 33 -5.52 5.08 -12.34
N THR A 34 -5.73 3.84 -12.78
CA THR A 34 -6.98 3.39 -13.39
C THR A 34 -8.13 3.47 -12.39
N ARG A 35 -7.95 2.91 -11.18
CA ARG A 35 -8.97 2.97 -10.11
C ARG A 35 -9.18 4.39 -9.61
N LEU A 36 -8.11 5.17 -9.55
CA LEU A 36 -8.17 6.57 -9.21
C LEU A 36 -8.96 7.41 -10.24
N CYS A 37 -8.77 7.16 -11.54
CA CYS A 37 -9.59 7.74 -12.62
C CYS A 37 -11.06 7.35 -12.48
N GLN A 38 -11.34 6.05 -12.28
CA GLN A 38 -12.70 5.53 -12.11
C GLN A 38 -13.42 6.21 -10.94
N TYR A 39 -12.72 6.43 -9.82
CA TYR A 39 -13.30 7.08 -8.65
C TYR A 39 -13.67 8.55 -8.90
N ARG A 40 -12.95 9.26 -9.78
CA ARG A 40 -13.13 10.69 -10.05
C ARG A 40 -13.97 10.99 -11.30
N GLY A 41 -14.66 10.01 -11.87
CA GLY A 41 -15.50 10.19 -13.05
C GLY A 41 -14.77 10.00 -14.39
N ASN A 42 -13.80 9.08 -14.44
CA ASN A 42 -13.09 8.66 -15.66
C ASN A 42 -12.26 9.74 -16.38
N HIS A 43 -11.90 10.82 -15.69
CA HIS A 43 -10.94 11.78 -16.22
C HIS A 43 -9.52 11.20 -16.19
N HIS A 44 -8.89 11.16 -17.37
CA HIS A 44 -7.54 10.63 -17.53
C HIS A 44 -6.49 11.45 -16.76
N ILE A 45 -5.57 10.75 -16.10
CA ILE A 45 -4.36 11.33 -15.50
C ILE A 45 -3.14 10.60 -16.02
N ASN A 46 -2.01 11.31 -16.09
CA ASN A 46 -0.75 10.69 -16.43
C ASN A 46 -0.40 9.62 -15.40
N GLU A 47 0.12 8.50 -15.89
CA GLU A 47 0.61 7.44 -15.03
C GLU A 47 1.87 7.87 -14.28
N TYR A 48 1.95 7.49 -13.01
CA TYR A 48 3.17 7.58 -12.23
C TYR A 48 3.90 6.24 -12.29
N SER A 49 5.09 6.22 -12.88
CA SER A 49 5.91 5.01 -12.97
C SER A 49 6.58 4.66 -11.64
N HIS A 50 6.92 5.67 -10.82
CA HIS A 50 7.54 5.49 -9.51
C HIS A 50 6.86 6.37 -8.44
N PRO A 51 5.66 5.99 -7.96
CA PRO A 51 4.90 6.79 -6.99
C PRO A 51 5.63 6.98 -5.66
N GLU A 52 6.48 6.03 -5.27
CA GLU A 52 7.28 6.09 -4.04
C GLU A 52 8.43 7.11 -4.10
N HIS A 53 8.85 7.52 -5.31
CA HIS A 53 9.90 8.53 -5.50
C HIS A 53 9.36 9.95 -5.62
N ILE A 54 8.04 10.13 -5.53
CA ILE A 54 7.40 11.45 -5.51
C ILE A 54 7.85 12.14 -4.22
N ASN A 55 8.76 13.11 -4.36
CA ASN A 55 9.47 13.73 -3.26
C ASN A 55 8.61 14.66 -2.38
N ASN A 56 9.23 15.18 -1.30
CA ASN A 56 8.60 16.11 -0.35
C ASN A 56 8.21 17.48 -0.92
N VAL A 57 8.72 17.89 -2.09
CA VAL A 57 8.38 19.20 -2.69
C VAL A 57 6.95 19.17 -3.22
N LYS A 58 6.56 18.05 -3.82
CA LYS A 58 5.19 17.81 -4.28
C LYS A 58 4.75 16.40 -3.87
N PRO A 59 4.36 16.22 -2.59
CA PRO A 59 4.05 14.89 -2.08
C PRO A 59 2.80 14.28 -2.76
N PRO A 60 2.60 12.97 -2.65
CA PRO A 60 1.43 12.27 -3.20
C PRO A 60 0.07 12.93 -2.85
N SER A 61 -0.14 13.37 -1.61
CA SER A 61 -1.33 14.15 -1.20
C SER A 61 -1.58 15.38 -2.06
N ARG A 62 -0.52 16.09 -2.46
CA ARG A 62 -0.63 17.30 -3.28
C ARG A 62 -1.05 16.95 -4.71
N HIS A 63 -0.50 15.87 -5.27
CA HIS A 63 -0.94 15.34 -6.57
C HIS A 63 -2.41 14.92 -6.56
N LEU A 64 -2.86 14.24 -5.50
CA LEU A 64 -4.27 13.90 -5.33
C LEU A 64 -5.12 15.17 -5.21
N SER A 65 -4.72 16.12 -4.37
CA SER A 65 -5.48 17.36 -4.14
C SER A 65 -5.65 18.17 -5.42
N GLU A 66 -4.57 18.38 -6.19
CA GLU A 66 -4.62 19.08 -7.47
C GLU A 66 -5.50 18.34 -8.48
N SER A 67 -5.40 17.01 -8.54
CA SER A 67 -6.21 16.21 -9.45
C SER A 67 -7.69 16.26 -9.10
N PHE A 68 -8.04 16.16 -7.82
CA PHE A 68 -9.42 16.28 -7.35
C PHE A 68 -9.98 17.68 -7.62
N MET A 69 -9.22 18.74 -7.33
CA MET A 69 -9.66 20.10 -7.64
C MET A 69 -9.90 20.29 -9.13
N ARG A 70 -9.00 19.79 -9.99
CA ARG A 70 -9.11 19.92 -11.44
C ARG A 70 -10.32 19.19 -12.03
N TYR A 71 -10.60 17.97 -11.59
CA TYR A 71 -11.57 17.10 -12.25
C TYR A 71 -12.91 16.97 -11.53
N THR A 72 -12.94 17.17 -10.23
CA THR A 72 -14.17 17.02 -9.41
C THR A 72 -14.66 18.34 -8.82
N ARG A 73 -13.92 19.44 -9.03
CA ARG A 73 -14.19 20.78 -8.45
C ARG A 73 -14.34 20.77 -6.92
N ARG A 74 -13.75 19.78 -6.26
CA ARG A 74 -13.73 19.63 -4.80
C ARG A 74 -12.36 19.17 -4.33
N GLY A 75 -12.06 19.43 -3.06
CA GLY A 75 -10.85 18.93 -2.43
C GLY A 75 -10.84 17.41 -2.24
N TYR A 76 -9.64 16.85 -2.26
CA TYR A 76 -9.38 15.49 -1.80
C TYR A 76 -9.58 15.42 -0.28
N ARG A 77 -10.45 14.52 0.19
CA ARG A 77 -10.71 14.29 1.61
C ARG A 77 -10.08 12.98 2.03
N LYS A 78 -8.92 13.06 2.68
CA LYS A 78 -8.08 11.90 3.03
C LYS A 78 -8.84 10.76 3.72
N THR A 79 -9.72 11.06 4.67
CA THR A 79 -10.48 10.05 5.43
C THR A 79 -11.54 9.33 4.60
N ILE A 80 -12.29 10.07 3.76
CA ILE A 80 -13.42 9.53 2.99
C ILE A 80 -12.95 8.99 1.64
N ASP A 81 -12.24 9.82 0.88
CA ASP A 81 -11.78 9.47 -0.46
C ASP A 81 -10.63 8.47 -0.40
N GLY A 82 -9.69 8.61 0.54
CA GLY A 82 -8.56 7.70 0.68
C GLY A 82 -9.00 6.26 0.92
N LYS A 83 -9.90 6.03 1.88
CA LYS A 83 -10.50 4.71 2.13
C LYS A 83 -11.15 4.13 0.88
N ARG A 84 -12.02 4.91 0.21
CA ARG A 84 -12.78 4.46 -0.98
C ARG A 84 -11.89 4.15 -2.18
N ILE A 85 -10.79 4.88 -2.35
CA ILE A 85 -9.83 4.60 -3.43
C ILE A 85 -9.04 3.33 -3.11
N LEU A 86 -8.54 3.19 -1.87
CA LEU A 86 -7.77 2.01 -1.47
C LEU A 86 -8.57 0.72 -1.52
N GLU A 87 -9.85 0.74 -1.12
CA GLU A 87 -10.75 -0.41 -1.25
C GLU A 87 -10.91 -0.89 -2.71
N ARG A 88 -10.66 0.00 -3.68
CA ARG A 88 -10.75 -0.30 -5.12
C ARG A 88 -9.39 -0.57 -5.74
N ALA A 89 -8.30 -0.11 -5.12
CA ALA A 89 -6.94 -0.24 -5.62
C ALA A 89 -6.54 -1.72 -5.65
N GLY A 90 -5.94 -2.15 -6.76
CA GLY A 90 -5.42 -3.51 -6.88
C GLY A 90 -4.04 -3.62 -6.21
N PRO A 91 -3.87 -4.40 -5.12
CA PRO A 91 -2.57 -4.57 -4.47
C PRO A 91 -1.51 -5.16 -5.42
N ASP A 92 -1.92 -5.89 -6.47
CA ASP A 92 -1.01 -6.36 -7.52
C ASP A 92 -0.45 -5.22 -8.38
N ILE A 93 -1.28 -4.24 -8.74
CA ILE A 93 -0.87 -3.08 -9.53
C ILE A 93 0.04 -2.19 -8.69
N THR A 94 -0.34 -1.95 -7.43
CA THR A 94 0.48 -1.21 -6.48
C THR A 94 1.84 -1.88 -6.30
N GLY A 95 1.89 -3.19 -6.03
CA GLY A 95 3.14 -3.94 -5.86
C GLY A 95 4.11 -3.83 -7.02
N ARG A 96 3.60 -3.86 -8.27
CA ARG A 96 4.44 -3.71 -9.46
C ARG A 96 5.10 -2.33 -9.61
N LYS A 97 4.48 -1.28 -9.06
CA LYS A 97 4.94 0.12 -9.20
C LYS A 97 5.60 0.68 -7.94
N CYS A 98 5.36 0.04 -6.80
CA CYS A 98 5.78 0.46 -5.48
C CYS A 98 6.61 -0.68 -4.85
N PRO A 99 7.94 -0.72 -5.06
CA PRO A 99 8.79 -1.82 -4.60
C PRO A 99 8.79 -1.99 -3.08
N HIS A 100 8.74 -0.91 -2.29
CA HIS A 100 8.71 -1.04 -0.83
C HIS A 100 7.37 -1.60 -0.35
N PHE A 101 6.26 -1.23 -1.00
CA PHE A 101 4.97 -1.88 -0.76
C PHE A 101 5.00 -3.37 -1.10
N GLN A 102 5.66 -3.76 -2.20
CA GLN A 102 5.79 -5.18 -2.56
C GLN A 102 6.55 -5.96 -1.48
N MET A 103 7.65 -5.41 -0.95
CA MET A 103 8.38 -6.03 0.17
C MET A 103 7.50 -6.19 1.42
N LEU A 104 6.75 -5.15 1.81
CA LEU A 104 5.78 -5.23 2.91
C LEU A 104 4.76 -6.34 2.67
N ARG A 105 4.19 -6.39 1.46
CA ARG A 105 3.19 -7.38 1.09
C ARG A 105 3.76 -8.80 1.17
N ASP A 106 4.97 -9.03 0.66
CA ASP A 106 5.61 -10.34 0.68
C ASP A 106 5.91 -10.81 2.11
N ASP A 107 6.39 -9.92 2.98
CA ASP A 107 6.59 -10.23 4.40
C ASP A 107 5.26 -10.54 5.10
N LEU A 108 4.19 -9.76 4.83
CA LEU A 108 2.86 -10.03 5.39
C LEU A 108 2.29 -11.38 4.95
N LEU A 109 2.44 -11.74 3.67
CA LEU A 109 1.99 -13.04 3.14
C LEU A 109 2.77 -14.19 3.78
N LYS A 110 4.09 -14.03 3.93
CA LYS A 110 4.96 -14.99 4.62
C LYS A 110 4.55 -15.18 6.08
N ILE A 111 4.28 -14.09 6.80
CA ILE A 111 3.82 -14.13 8.20
C ILE A 111 2.44 -14.79 8.31
N ALA A 112 1.55 -14.56 7.34
CA ALA A 112 0.23 -15.17 7.27
C ALA A 112 0.27 -16.66 6.86
N GLY A 113 1.44 -17.21 6.52
CA GLY A 113 1.58 -18.59 6.05
C GLY A 113 1.03 -18.83 4.64
N VAL A 114 0.89 -17.77 3.85
CA VAL A 114 0.46 -17.86 2.45
C VAL A 114 1.69 -17.99 1.57
N ASP A 115 1.95 -19.20 1.07
CA ASP A 115 3.03 -19.45 0.11
C ASP A 115 2.67 -18.86 -1.26
N SER A 116 3.48 -17.91 -1.74
CA SER A 116 3.28 -17.19 -3.02
C SER A 116 3.33 -18.09 -4.27
N LYS A 117 3.58 -19.39 -4.12
CA LYS A 117 3.68 -20.38 -5.21
C LYS A 117 2.34 -20.97 -5.68
N ARG A 118 1.20 -20.55 -5.14
CA ARG A 118 -0.10 -21.23 -5.40
C ARG A 118 -1.00 -20.61 -6.47
N THR A 119 -0.57 -19.56 -7.15
CA THR A 119 -1.32 -18.94 -8.25
C THR A 119 -0.44 -18.87 -9.50
N SER A 120 -0.46 -19.94 -10.27
CA SER A 120 -0.05 -20.01 -11.67
C SER A 120 -1.19 -20.64 -12.46
#